data_AF-A0A8R2H4M8-F1
#
_entry.id   AF-A0A8R2H4M8-F1
#
_cell.length_a   1.000
_cell.length_b   1.000
_cell.length_c   1.000
_cell.angle_alpha   90.00
_cell.angle_beta   90.00
_cell.angle_gamma   90.00
#
_symmetry.space_group_name_H-M   'P 1'
#
loop_
_entity.id
_entity.type
_entity.pdbx_description
1 polymer ?
#
loop_
_entity_poly.entity_id
_entity_poly.type
_entity_poly.pdbx_seq_one_letter_code
_entity_poly.pdbx_strand_id
1 'polypeptide(L)'
;MPIDKKLSSNHYPYYWSLFKKKMKKVLCSRDQVNLKCVLLGGQSFRWKETDPDEYSGVFAGGFWVLKQNDDHIAYKRVPATDLDEKMLSNYLRMDEPLDAYYKEWSICDPIFKKSAERFKGIRMLKQEPVENILSFICSSNNNITRISSMVEKMCTLYGKKIDGTNYYAFPSIETLIGQEVEDDLKAAKFGYRAKFIRQTAEKMFELGSNIWIDKLRNMNYDSAKKELMLLPGVGPKVADCICLMSLEHLEAVPVDTHVFQIARDNYLPHLKKYKTVTQPVYNEIGDCFRKIFKKNAGWAHTVLFLDDLKNFKQLEKHDDSSNGKPVAKRKKKY
;
A
#
# COMPACT_ATOMS: atom_id res chain seq x y z
N MET A 1 -0.59 26.86 41.02
CA MET A 1 -1.72 26.60 40.10
C MET A 1 -1.20 25.72 38.97
N PRO A 2 -1.51 24.41 38.96
CA PRO A 2 -1.12 23.52 37.88
C PRO A 2 -2.13 23.62 36.73
N ILE A 3 -1.60 23.78 35.52
CA ILE A 3 -2.37 23.82 34.28
C ILE A 3 -2.71 22.38 33.88
N ASP A 4 -4.00 22.09 33.85
CA ASP A 4 -4.57 20.79 33.50
C ASP A 4 -4.31 20.42 32.04
N LYS A 5 -3.84 19.17 31.85
CA LYS A 5 -3.82 18.48 30.56
C LYS A 5 -5.22 18.00 30.21
N LYS A 6 -5.85 18.58 29.19
CA LYS A 6 -6.91 17.92 28.41
C LYS A 6 -6.71 18.16 26.92
N LEU A 7 -6.11 17.16 26.26
CA LEU A 7 -6.16 16.97 24.82
C LEU A 7 -6.37 15.47 24.57
N SER A 8 -7.62 15.02 24.65
CA SER A 8 -8.06 13.78 23.98
C SER A 8 -9.59 13.71 23.89
N SER A 9 -10.15 14.17 22.77
CA SER A 9 -11.39 13.62 22.17
C SER A 9 -11.79 14.44 20.95
N ASN A 10 -11.09 14.28 19.83
CA ASN A 10 -11.69 14.62 18.52
C ASN A 10 -12.52 13.41 18.05
N HIS A 11 -13.67 13.22 18.69
CA HIS A 11 -14.76 12.45 18.11
C HIS A 11 -15.32 13.28 16.95
N TYR A 12 -15.21 12.77 15.72
CA TYR A 12 -15.76 13.41 14.53
C TYR A 12 -17.28 13.12 14.44
N PRO A 13 -18.18 14.03 14.86
CA PRO A 13 -19.59 13.69 15.09
C PRO A 13 -20.40 13.60 13.79
N TYR A 14 -19.86 14.13 12.68
CA TYR A 14 -20.59 14.23 11.40
C TYR A 14 -20.60 12.94 10.57
N TYR A 15 -19.78 11.94 10.91
CA TYR A 15 -19.79 10.68 10.15
C TYR A 15 -21.10 9.92 10.33
N TRP A 16 -21.75 9.95 11.49
CA TRP A 16 -22.85 9.02 11.78
C TRP A 16 -24.17 9.24 11.03
N SER A 17 -24.48 10.48 10.60
CA SER A 17 -25.81 10.77 10.00
C SER A 17 -25.96 10.23 8.57
N LEU A 18 -24.88 10.19 7.78
CA LEU A 18 -24.86 9.61 6.43
C LEU A 18 -24.85 8.07 6.45
N PHE A 19 -24.50 7.44 7.58
CA PHE A 19 -24.32 5.98 7.71
C PHE A 19 -25.58 5.21 8.13
N LYS A 20 -26.74 5.89 8.20
CA LYS A 20 -28.03 5.21 8.39
C LYS A 20 -28.44 4.28 7.22
N LYS A 21 -27.81 4.36 6.05
CA LYS A 21 -28.02 3.40 4.94
C LYS A 21 -27.13 2.16 5.09
N LYS A 22 -27.75 0.97 4.96
CA LYS A 22 -27.13 -0.37 5.02
C LYS A 22 -25.98 -0.50 4.02
N MET A 23 -24.85 -1.04 4.47
CA MET A 23 -23.69 -1.35 3.62
C MET A 23 -24.02 -2.51 2.67
N LYS A 24 -23.48 -2.46 1.44
CA LYS A 24 -23.48 -3.60 0.50
C LYS A 24 -22.44 -4.63 0.98
N LYS A 25 -22.46 -5.85 0.43
CA LYS A 25 -21.56 -6.94 0.83
C LYS A 25 -21.01 -7.64 -0.39
N VAL A 26 -19.72 -7.98 -0.34
CA VAL A 26 -19.07 -8.88 -1.30
C VAL A 26 -18.51 -10.08 -0.54
N LEU A 27 -18.80 -11.29 -1.01
CA LEU A 27 -18.30 -12.53 -0.39
C LEU A 27 -16.78 -12.59 -0.57
N CYS A 28 -16.07 -12.62 0.55
CA CYS A 28 -14.61 -12.60 0.58
C CYS A 28 -14.16 -12.91 2.00
N SER A 29 -13.56 -14.08 2.22
CA SER A 29 -13.05 -14.46 3.53
C SER A 29 -11.72 -13.76 3.84
N ARG A 30 -11.35 -13.71 5.13
CA ARG A 30 -10.06 -13.13 5.57
C ARG A 30 -8.84 -13.83 4.93
N ASP A 31 -8.96 -15.13 4.65
CA ASP A 31 -7.94 -15.90 3.95
C ASP A 31 -7.78 -15.48 2.47
N GLN A 32 -8.83 -14.91 1.87
CA GLN A 32 -8.77 -14.35 0.52
C GLN A 32 -8.31 -12.88 0.52
N VAL A 33 -8.75 -12.06 1.48
CA VAL A 33 -8.31 -10.67 1.63
C VAL A 33 -8.21 -10.31 3.11
N ASN A 34 -7.01 -9.96 3.55
CA ASN A 34 -6.76 -9.34 4.84
C ASN A 34 -6.65 -7.82 4.66
N LEU A 35 -7.76 -7.10 4.87
CA LEU A 35 -7.81 -5.64 4.63
C LEU A 35 -6.77 -4.87 5.43
N LYS A 36 -6.50 -5.24 6.68
CA LYS A 36 -5.51 -4.55 7.51
C LYS A 36 -4.14 -4.56 6.86
N CYS A 37 -3.69 -5.73 6.46
CA CYS A 37 -2.36 -5.92 5.88
C CYS A 37 -2.29 -5.35 4.46
N VAL A 38 -3.33 -5.51 3.66
CA VAL A 38 -3.37 -5.02 2.27
C VAL A 38 -3.43 -3.49 2.21
N LEU A 39 -4.31 -2.87 3.01
CA LEU A 39 -4.55 -1.43 2.94
C LEU A 39 -3.52 -0.60 3.71
N LEU A 40 -3.00 -1.13 4.82
CA LEU A 40 -2.06 -0.40 5.70
C LEU A 40 -0.61 -0.89 5.60
N GLY A 41 -0.35 -1.91 4.78
CA GLY A 41 0.97 -2.50 4.55
C GLY A 41 1.92 -1.68 3.68
N GLY A 42 1.58 -0.43 3.36
CA GLY A 42 2.42 0.46 2.54
C GLY A 42 2.27 0.30 1.03
N GLN A 43 1.22 -0.42 0.58
CA GLN A 43 0.84 -0.43 -0.83
C GLN A 43 0.13 0.87 -1.23
N SER A 44 -0.88 1.26 -0.45
CA SER A 44 -1.61 2.52 -0.58
C SER A 44 -1.36 3.39 0.64
N PHE A 45 -1.55 4.69 0.48
CA PHE A 45 -1.39 5.70 1.53
C PHE A 45 -2.68 6.50 1.79
N ARG A 46 -3.81 6.00 1.26
CA ARG A 46 -5.13 6.65 1.28
C ARG A 46 -6.14 5.99 2.21
N TRP A 47 -5.70 4.99 2.98
CA TRP A 47 -6.54 4.21 3.88
C TRP A 47 -6.16 4.43 5.34
N LYS A 48 -7.16 4.43 6.21
CA LYS A 48 -7.01 4.51 7.67
C LYS A 48 -7.97 3.53 8.32
N GLU A 49 -7.53 2.85 9.38
CA GLU A 49 -8.42 2.12 10.28
C GLU A 49 -9.21 3.15 11.11
N THR A 50 -10.53 3.18 10.95
CA THR A 50 -11.43 4.15 11.62
C THR A 50 -12.18 3.55 12.81
N ASP A 51 -12.37 2.23 12.80
CA ASP A 51 -12.93 1.40 13.87
C ASP A 51 -12.28 0.00 13.72
N PRO A 52 -12.28 -0.89 14.74
CA PRO A 52 -11.74 -2.25 14.57
C PRO A 52 -12.31 -2.96 13.34
N ASP A 53 -11.41 -3.46 12.48
CA ASP A 53 -11.73 -4.10 11.19
C ASP A 53 -12.50 -3.20 10.20
N GLU A 54 -12.57 -1.89 10.44
CA GLU A 54 -13.18 -0.91 9.55
C GLU A 54 -12.14 0.08 9.01
N TYR A 55 -12.12 0.22 7.70
CA TYR A 55 -11.15 1.02 6.96
C TYR A 55 -11.86 2.04 6.09
N SER A 56 -11.45 3.30 6.22
CA SER A 56 -11.95 4.40 5.41
C SER A 56 -10.85 4.94 4.52
N GLY A 57 -11.19 5.25 3.27
CA GLY A 57 -10.22 5.76 2.30
C GLY A 57 -10.84 6.29 1.03
N VAL A 58 -10.00 6.74 0.10
CA VAL A 58 -10.44 7.29 -1.19
C VAL A 58 -9.75 6.54 -2.31
N PHE A 59 -10.53 6.01 -3.25
CA PHE A 59 -10.05 5.49 -4.52
C PHE A 59 -11.17 5.57 -5.57
N ALA A 60 -10.80 5.52 -6.85
CA ALA A 60 -11.73 5.62 -7.97
C ALA A 60 -12.70 6.81 -7.86
N GLY A 61 -12.21 7.96 -7.36
CA GLY A 61 -12.99 9.19 -7.19
C GLY A 61 -14.10 9.15 -6.12
N GLY A 62 -14.17 8.11 -5.29
CA GLY A 62 -15.16 7.98 -4.23
C GLY A 62 -14.52 7.82 -2.86
N PHE A 63 -15.23 8.24 -1.82
CA PHE A 63 -14.91 7.92 -0.44
C PHE A 63 -15.53 6.56 -0.09
N TRP A 64 -14.72 5.65 0.44
CA TRP A 64 -15.08 4.29 0.76
C TRP A 64 -14.97 4.02 2.25
N VAL A 65 -15.90 3.22 2.75
CA VAL A 65 -15.79 2.55 4.04
C VAL A 65 -15.95 1.06 3.81
N LEU A 66 -14.97 0.29 4.28
CA LEU A 66 -14.89 -1.16 4.19
C LEU A 66 -14.86 -1.72 5.60
N LYS A 67 -15.69 -2.72 5.90
CA LYS A 67 -15.69 -3.45 7.15
C LYS A 67 -15.47 -4.92 6.90
N GLN A 68 -14.35 -5.46 7.40
CA GLN A 68 -13.99 -6.86 7.27
C GLN A 68 -14.85 -7.70 8.24
N ASN A 69 -15.44 -8.76 7.71
CA ASN A 69 -16.02 -9.86 8.49
C ASN A 69 -15.32 -11.16 8.07
N ASP A 70 -15.71 -12.29 8.67
CA ASP A 70 -15.00 -13.56 8.44
C ASP A 70 -15.21 -14.14 7.04
N ASP A 71 -16.40 -13.93 6.46
CA ASP A 71 -16.84 -14.49 5.18
C ASP A 71 -17.15 -13.42 4.10
N HIS A 72 -17.17 -12.14 4.47
CA HIS A 72 -17.46 -11.04 3.55
C HIS A 72 -16.80 -9.73 3.93
N ILE A 73 -16.68 -8.84 2.95
CA ILE A 73 -16.38 -7.42 3.15
C ILE A 73 -17.68 -6.65 2.98
N ALA A 74 -18.13 -5.98 4.04
CA ALA A 74 -19.20 -5.00 3.93
C ALA A 74 -18.60 -3.69 3.43
N TYR A 75 -19.23 -3.04 2.45
CA TYR A 75 -18.69 -1.82 1.85
C TYR A 75 -19.76 -0.77 1.58
N LYS A 76 -19.29 0.48 1.51
CA LYS A 76 -20.07 1.63 1.09
C LYS A 76 -19.17 2.63 0.39
N ARG A 77 -19.67 3.23 -0.69
CA ARG A 77 -19.02 4.31 -1.42
C ARG A 77 -19.90 5.56 -1.41
N VAL A 78 -19.28 6.73 -1.33
CA VAL A 78 -19.92 8.05 -1.49
C VAL A 78 -19.15 8.87 -2.53
N PRO A 79 -19.79 9.34 -3.61
CA PRO A 79 -21.14 8.97 -4.05
C PRO A 79 -21.24 7.46 -4.38
N ALA A 80 -22.43 6.87 -4.33
CA ALA A 80 -22.61 5.47 -4.73
C ALA A 80 -22.74 5.34 -6.25
N THR A 81 -22.36 4.20 -6.81
CA THR A 81 -22.59 3.85 -8.22
C THR A 81 -23.06 2.40 -8.37
N ASP A 82 -23.52 2.05 -9.57
CA ASP A 82 -23.89 0.66 -9.89
C ASP A 82 -22.67 -0.24 -10.11
N LEU A 83 -21.47 0.33 -10.23
CA LEU A 83 -20.22 -0.40 -10.48
C LEU A 83 -19.38 -0.62 -9.21
N ASP A 84 -19.87 -0.20 -8.03
CA ASP A 84 -19.07 -0.19 -6.80
C ASP A 84 -18.46 -1.57 -6.48
N GLU A 85 -19.24 -2.65 -6.58
CA GLU A 85 -18.72 -4.01 -6.30
C GLU A 85 -17.58 -4.41 -7.23
N LYS A 86 -17.75 -4.13 -8.53
CA LYS A 86 -16.75 -4.41 -9.57
C LYS A 86 -15.50 -3.58 -9.36
N MET A 87 -15.64 -2.30 -9.02
CA MET A 87 -14.50 -1.42 -8.71
C MET A 87 -13.71 -1.93 -7.51
N LEU A 88 -14.40 -2.29 -6.42
CA LEU A 88 -13.76 -2.83 -5.21
C LEU A 88 -13.06 -4.16 -5.48
N SER A 89 -13.74 -5.08 -6.18
CA SER A 89 -13.21 -6.40 -6.53
C SER A 89 -11.96 -6.28 -7.42
N ASN A 90 -11.99 -5.39 -8.41
CA ASN A 90 -10.84 -5.12 -9.27
C ASN A 90 -9.69 -4.48 -8.50
N TYR A 91 -9.98 -3.49 -7.64
CA TYR A 91 -8.97 -2.80 -6.83
C TYR A 91 -8.22 -3.76 -5.89
N LEU A 92 -8.95 -4.71 -5.29
CA LEU A 92 -8.41 -5.75 -4.43
C LEU A 92 -7.91 -6.98 -5.20
N ARG A 93 -8.02 -7.00 -6.55
CA ARG A 93 -7.69 -8.15 -7.42
C ARG A 93 -8.34 -9.46 -6.96
N MET A 94 -9.65 -9.44 -6.66
CA MET A 94 -10.36 -10.62 -6.13
C MET A 94 -10.56 -11.73 -7.17
N ASP A 95 -10.44 -11.42 -8.46
CA ASP A 95 -10.52 -12.36 -9.58
C ASP A 95 -9.31 -13.30 -9.67
N GLU A 96 -8.19 -12.94 -9.07
CA GLU A 96 -6.97 -13.75 -9.04
C GLU A 96 -7.10 -14.94 -8.08
N PRO A 97 -6.66 -16.16 -8.47
CA PRO A 97 -6.80 -17.39 -7.68
C PRO A 97 -5.73 -17.48 -6.58
N LEU A 98 -5.83 -16.63 -5.55
CA LEU A 98 -4.82 -16.47 -4.49
C LEU A 98 -4.41 -17.80 -3.82
N ASP A 99 -5.36 -18.69 -3.57
CA ASP A 99 -5.07 -20.00 -2.98
C ASP A 99 -4.17 -20.86 -3.87
N ALA A 100 -4.36 -20.80 -5.19
CA ALA A 100 -3.52 -21.52 -6.14
C ALA A 100 -2.10 -20.95 -6.13
N TYR A 101 -1.98 -19.63 -6.05
CA TYR A 101 -0.69 -18.95 -5.93
C TYR A 101 0.04 -19.31 -4.64
N TYR A 102 -0.64 -19.27 -3.49
CA TYR A 102 -0.04 -19.65 -2.21
C TYR A 102 0.42 -21.11 -2.21
N LYS A 103 -0.35 -22.02 -2.82
CA LYS A 103 0.05 -23.42 -3.00
C LYS A 103 1.29 -23.54 -3.87
N GLU A 104 1.34 -22.88 -5.03
CA GLU A 104 2.51 -22.89 -5.93
C GLU A 104 3.75 -22.36 -5.20
N TRP A 105 3.66 -21.17 -4.60
CA TRP A 105 4.79 -20.52 -3.94
C TRP A 105 5.29 -21.32 -2.73
N SER A 106 4.40 -21.97 -1.98
CA SER A 106 4.77 -22.84 -0.85
C SER A 106 5.48 -24.13 -1.29
N ILE A 107 5.23 -24.61 -2.52
CA ILE A 107 5.97 -25.74 -3.11
C ILE A 107 7.37 -25.28 -3.53
N CYS A 108 7.47 -24.09 -4.11
CA CYS A 108 8.72 -23.56 -4.65
C CYS A 108 9.69 -23.03 -3.57
N ASP A 109 9.18 -22.57 -2.41
CA ASP A 109 10.00 -21.96 -1.36
C ASP A 109 9.55 -22.35 0.06
N PRO A 110 10.39 -23.09 0.82
CA PRO A 110 10.11 -23.44 2.21
C PRO A 110 9.96 -22.24 3.15
N ILE A 111 10.57 -21.09 2.80
CA ILE A 111 10.52 -19.89 3.63
C ILE A 111 9.15 -19.23 3.46
N PHE A 112 8.71 -19.05 2.22
CA PHE A 112 7.35 -18.66 1.90
C PHE A 112 6.31 -19.59 2.54
N LYS A 113 6.51 -20.90 2.47
CA LYS A 113 5.57 -21.87 3.07
C LYS A 113 5.29 -21.57 4.56
N LYS A 114 6.32 -21.24 5.33
CA LYS A 114 6.17 -20.88 6.76
C LYS A 114 5.40 -19.58 6.95
N SER A 115 5.65 -18.57 6.11
CA SER A 115 4.89 -17.31 6.17
C SER A 115 3.43 -17.52 5.76
N ALA A 116 3.18 -18.34 4.74
CA ALA A 116 1.84 -18.63 4.21
C ALA A 116 0.91 -19.34 5.22
N GLU A 117 1.46 -20.10 6.16
CA GLU A 117 0.69 -20.73 7.24
C GLU A 117 0.10 -19.71 8.23
N ARG A 118 0.76 -18.55 8.38
CA ARG A 118 0.41 -17.53 9.38
C ARG A 118 -0.18 -16.26 8.77
N PHE A 119 0.14 -16.01 7.51
CA PHE A 119 -0.08 -14.72 6.86
C PHE A 119 -0.74 -14.92 5.49
N LYS A 120 -2.07 -15.00 5.52
CA LYS A 120 -2.94 -15.21 4.35
C LYS A 120 -3.66 -13.94 3.94
N GLY A 121 -4.34 -13.99 2.79
CA GLY A 121 -5.18 -12.90 2.31
C GLY A 121 -4.40 -11.68 1.84
N ILE A 122 -3.10 -11.79 1.60
CA ILE A 122 -2.29 -10.67 1.11
C ILE A 122 -2.46 -10.58 -0.39
N ARG A 123 -3.17 -9.56 -0.84
CA ARG A 123 -3.34 -9.22 -2.25
C ARG A 123 -2.54 -7.98 -2.65
N MET A 124 -2.15 -7.93 -3.92
CA MET A 124 -1.64 -6.71 -4.53
C MET A 124 -2.80 -5.82 -4.96
N LEU A 125 -2.79 -4.56 -4.53
CA LEU A 125 -3.75 -3.58 -5.02
C LEU A 125 -3.53 -3.31 -6.51
N LYS A 126 -4.62 -3.05 -7.24
CA LYS A 126 -4.61 -2.55 -8.63
C LYS A 126 -4.95 -1.06 -8.61
N GLN A 127 -3.96 -0.23 -8.33
CA GLN A 127 -4.13 1.19 -8.08
C GLN A 127 -4.15 2.01 -9.37
N GLU A 128 -4.71 3.22 -9.28
CA GLU A 128 -4.64 4.23 -10.35
C GLU A 128 -3.19 4.72 -10.52
N PRO A 129 -2.60 4.68 -11.73
CA PRO A 129 -1.18 4.96 -11.91
C PRO A 129 -0.77 6.38 -11.54
N VAL A 130 -1.58 7.40 -11.83
CA VAL A 130 -1.27 8.79 -11.46
C VAL A 130 -1.12 8.94 -9.94
N GLU A 131 -2.10 8.43 -9.19
CA GLU A 131 -2.06 8.43 -7.73
C GLU A 131 -0.84 7.66 -7.22
N ASN A 132 -0.58 6.49 -7.80
CA ASN A 132 0.51 5.63 -7.36
C ASN A 132 1.89 6.26 -7.61
N ILE A 133 2.16 6.76 -8.83
CA ILE A 133 3.43 7.40 -9.21
C ILE A 133 3.77 8.54 -8.24
N LEU A 134 2.84 9.48 -8.06
CA LEU A 134 3.06 10.69 -7.28
C LEU A 134 3.10 10.39 -5.76
N SER A 135 2.33 9.41 -5.30
CA SER A 135 2.42 8.94 -3.91
C SER A 135 3.75 8.25 -3.61
N PHE A 136 4.29 7.46 -4.53
CA PHE A 136 5.57 6.78 -4.30
C PHE A 136 6.78 7.72 -4.42
N ILE A 137 6.68 8.86 -5.13
CA ILE A 137 7.67 9.95 -5.01
C ILE A 137 7.75 10.45 -3.56
N CYS A 138 6.60 10.56 -2.87
CA CYS A 138 6.55 10.91 -1.44
C CYS A 138 7.21 9.86 -0.53
N SER A 139 7.37 8.62 -1.00
CA SER A 139 7.87 7.48 -0.20
C SER A 139 9.38 7.40 -0.05
N SER A 140 10.15 7.98 -0.97
CA SER A 140 11.61 7.94 -0.95
C SER A 140 12.16 8.43 0.39
N ASN A 141 13.00 7.67 1.08
CA ASN A 141 13.56 8.02 2.41
C ASN A 141 12.53 8.60 3.40
N ASN A 142 11.46 7.85 3.64
CA ASN A 142 10.33 8.28 4.45
C ASN A 142 9.68 7.09 5.18
N ASN A 143 8.65 7.34 6.01
CA ASN A 143 7.87 6.28 6.67
C ASN A 143 6.38 6.38 6.31
N ILE A 144 5.66 5.25 6.39
CA ILE A 144 4.26 5.11 5.94
C ILE A 144 3.35 6.20 6.53
N THR A 145 3.48 6.52 7.82
CA THR A 145 2.66 7.55 8.49
C THR A 145 2.86 8.93 7.86
N ARG A 146 4.11 9.35 7.67
CA ARG A 146 4.41 10.64 7.06
C ARG A 146 4.03 10.68 5.59
N ILE A 147 4.24 9.58 4.85
CA ILE A 147 3.83 9.49 3.44
C ILE A 147 2.32 9.68 3.32
N SER A 148 1.54 8.97 4.13
CA SER A 148 0.08 9.10 4.14
C SER A 148 -0.35 10.53 4.46
N SER A 149 0.26 11.18 5.45
CA SER A 149 -0.02 12.58 5.74
C SER A 149 0.32 13.53 4.58
N MET A 150 1.41 13.29 3.86
CA MET A 150 1.78 14.09 2.69
C MET A 150 0.75 13.90 1.58
N VAL A 151 0.41 12.66 1.24
CA VAL A 151 -0.58 12.36 0.19
C VAL A 151 -1.95 12.96 0.52
N GLU A 152 -2.43 12.83 1.77
CA GLU A 152 -3.67 13.50 2.21
C GLU A 152 -3.61 15.02 2.06
N LYS A 153 -2.47 15.63 2.40
CA LYS A 153 -2.28 17.08 2.29
C LYS A 153 -2.30 17.55 0.84
N MET A 154 -1.65 16.81 -0.06
CA MET A 154 -1.68 17.08 -1.51
C MET A 154 -3.11 17.01 -2.05
N CYS A 155 -3.88 15.98 -1.67
CA CYS A 155 -5.28 15.86 -2.06
C CYS A 155 -6.14 16.98 -1.48
N THR A 156 -5.87 17.45 -0.26
CA THR A 156 -6.61 18.57 0.33
C THR A 156 -6.32 19.90 -0.38
N LEU A 157 -5.09 20.10 -0.85
CA LEU A 157 -4.68 21.34 -1.53
C LEU A 157 -5.18 21.39 -2.98
N TYR A 158 -5.09 20.29 -3.72
CA TYR A 158 -5.29 20.27 -5.17
C TYR A 158 -6.38 19.29 -5.65
N GLY A 159 -6.89 18.45 -4.76
CA GLY A 159 -7.93 17.49 -5.08
C GLY A 159 -9.31 18.13 -5.12
N LYS A 160 -10.23 17.54 -5.89
CA LYS A 160 -11.65 17.92 -5.83
C LYS A 160 -12.30 17.34 -4.58
N LYS A 161 -13.01 18.16 -3.82
CA LYS A 161 -13.79 17.68 -2.66
C LYS A 161 -14.84 16.67 -3.11
N ILE A 162 -14.98 15.58 -2.37
CA ILE A 162 -16.00 14.56 -2.60
C ILE A 162 -17.27 14.97 -1.87
N ASP A 163 -18.35 15.18 -2.62
CA ASP A 163 -19.62 15.66 -2.10
C ASP A 163 -20.14 14.81 -0.94
N GLY A 164 -20.63 15.49 0.10
CA GLY A 164 -21.11 14.84 1.33
C GLY A 164 -20.00 14.34 2.26
N THR A 165 -18.74 14.64 2.01
CA THR A 165 -17.62 14.22 2.86
C THR A 165 -16.61 15.35 3.11
N ASN A 166 -15.64 15.12 4.00
CA ASN A 166 -14.47 16.00 4.19
C ASN A 166 -13.22 15.46 3.48
N TYR A 167 -13.41 14.54 2.53
CA TYR A 167 -12.33 13.94 1.78
C TYR A 167 -12.26 14.53 0.37
N TYR A 168 -11.07 14.41 -0.23
CA TYR A 168 -10.75 14.96 -1.53
C TYR A 168 -10.25 13.84 -2.43
N ALA A 169 -10.67 13.83 -3.69
CA ALA A 169 -10.12 12.94 -4.70
C ALA A 169 -8.63 13.26 -4.95
N PHE A 170 -7.90 12.33 -5.54
CA PHE A 170 -6.53 12.59 -5.95
C PHE A 170 -6.51 13.67 -7.05
N PRO A 171 -5.59 14.64 -7.01
CA PRO A 171 -5.51 15.71 -8.02
C PRO A 171 -5.17 15.16 -9.41
N SER A 172 -5.67 15.84 -10.46
CA SER A 172 -5.30 15.50 -11.84
C SER A 172 -3.88 16.00 -12.17
N ILE A 173 -3.28 15.46 -13.23
CA ILE A 173 -1.97 15.90 -13.73
C ILE A 173 -2.02 17.41 -14.05
N GLU A 174 -3.08 17.85 -14.73
CA GLU A 174 -3.30 19.23 -15.17
C GLU A 174 -3.37 20.21 -13.99
N THR A 175 -3.85 19.75 -12.83
CA THR A 175 -3.86 20.59 -11.63
C THR A 175 -2.45 20.71 -11.03
N LEU A 176 -1.65 19.64 -11.10
CA LEU A 176 -0.33 19.58 -10.48
C LEU A 176 0.80 20.23 -11.29
N ILE A 177 0.53 20.68 -12.52
CA ILE A 177 1.46 21.49 -13.32
C ILE A 177 1.37 23.00 -13.02
N GLY A 178 0.44 23.42 -12.14
CA GLY A 178 0.26 24.81 -11.74
C GLY A 178 1.54 25.47 -11.21
N GLN A 179 1.71 26.77 -11.47
CA GLN A 179 2.93 27.51 -11.13
C GLN A 179 3.20 27.60 -9.61
N GLU A 180 2.16 27.53 -8.81
CA GLU A 180 2.16 27.58 -7.35
C GLU A 180 2.50 26.23 -6.69
N VAL A 181 2.36 25.12 -7.41
CA VAL A 181 2.35 23.76 -6.82
C VAL A 181 3.62 23.42 -6.05
N GLU A 182 4.79 23.77 -6.59
CA GLU A 182 6.04 23.47 -5.90
C GLU A 182 6.17 24.26 -4.58
N ASP A 183 5.79 25.54 -4.58
CA ASP A 183 5.97 26.41 -3.42
C ASP A 183 4.96 26.12 -2.31
N ASP A 184 3.71 25.84 -2.68
CA ASP A 184 2.68 25.39 -1.73
C ASP A 184 3.05 24.03 -1.09
N LEU A 185 3.59 23.09 -1.88
CA LEU A 185 4.05 21.81 -1.34
C LEU A 185 5.30 21.97 -0.45
N LYS A 186 6.22 22.89 -0.79
CA LYS A 186 7.34 23.27 0.12
C LYS A 186 6.80 23.84 1.43
N ALA A 187 5.85 24.76 1.38
CA ALA A 187 5.20 25.33 2.56
C ALA A 187 4.48 24.25 3.39
N ALA A 188 3.92 23.24 2.72
CA ALA A 188 3.33 22.04 3.33
C ALA A 188 4.37 20.99 3.80
N LYS A 189 5.66 21.33 3.83
CA LYS A 189 6.77 20.50 4.36
C LYS A 189 7.05 19.20 3.58
N PHE A 190 6.82 19.21 2.26
CA PHE A 190 7.23 18.11 1.37
C PHE A 190 8.75 18.06 1.16
N GLY A 191 9.44 19.17 1.41
CA GLY A 191 10.89 19.31 1.19
C GLY A 191 11.24 19.19 -0.28
N TYR A 192 12.37 18.55 -0.60
CA TYR A 192 12.83 18.38 -1.98
C TYR A 192 11.84 17.64 -2.90
N ARG A 193 10.90 16.87 -2.32
CA ARG A 193 9.90 16.11 -3.08
C ARG A 193 8.85 17.01 -3.75
N ALA A 194 8.65 18.23 -3.24
CA ALA A 194 7.76 19.21 -3.86
C ALA A 194 8.15 19.46 -5.33
N LYS A 195 9.45 19.69 -5.56
CA LYS A 195 10.01 19.86 -6.91
C LYS A 195 9.79 18.61 -7.77
N PHE A 196 10.07 17.42 -7.24
CA PHE A 196 9.90 16.17 -8.00
C PHE A 196 8.44 15.88 -8.38
N ILE A 197 7.48 16.18 -7.50
CA ILE A 197 6.05 16.00 -7.79
C ILE A 197 5.64 16.86 -8.98
N ARG A 198 5.97 18.15 -8.93
CA ARG A 198 5.63 19.09 -10.00
C ARG A 198 6.31 18.72 -11.32
N GLN A 199 7.63 18.53 -11.31
CA GLN A 199 8.37 18.19 -12.52
C GLN A 199 7.92 16.84 -13.11
N THR A 200 7.51 15.89 -12.27
CA THR A 200 6.92 14.63 -12.73
C THR A 200 5.56 14.85 -13.37
N ALA A 201 4.68 15.67 -12.76
CA ALA A 201 3.39 16.02 -13.36
C ALA A 201 3.57 16.71 -14.72
N GLU A 202 4.49 17.68 -14.81
CA GLU A 202 4.85 18.35 -16.08
C GLU A 202 5.33 17.33 -17.11
N LYS A 203 6.22 16.42 -16.71
CA LYS A 203 6.74 15.41 -17.62
C LYS A 203 5.67 14.43 -18.11
N MET A 204 4.78 13.99 -17.22
CA MET A 204 3.66 13.12 -17.58
C MET A 204 2.69 13.83 -18.53
N PHE A 205 2.45 15.13 -18.33
CA PHE A 205 1.64 15.95 -19.22
C PHE A 205 2.26 16.05 -20.62
N GLU A 206 3.55 16.36 -20.73
CA GLU A 206 4.29 16.40 -22.01
C GLU A 206 4.23 15.07 -22.77
N LEU A 207 4.22 13.95 -22.04
CA LEU A 207 4.18 12.61 -22.63
C LEU A 207 2.76 12.18 -23.06
N GLY A 208 1.73 12.99 -22.80
CA GLY A 208 0.35 12.73 -23.21
C GLY A 208 -0.54 12.13 -22.11
N SER A 209 -0.19 12.33 -20.82
CA SER A 209 -1.01 11.95 -19.66
C SER A 209 -1.45 10.48 -19.69
N ASN A 210 -2.75 10.21 -19.81
CA ASN A 210 -3.30 8.85 -19.81
C ASN A 210 -2.82 8.01 -21.00
N ILE A 211 -2.51 8.63 -22.14
CA ILE A 211 -1.99 7.90 -23.32
C ILE A 211 -0.63 7.28 -22.99
N TRP A 212 0.23 8.01 -22.29
CA TRP A 212 1.52 7.49 -21.85
C TRP A 212 1.39 6.41 -20.78
N ILE A 213 0.44 6.57 -19.85
CA ILE A 213 0.14 5.55 -18.83
C ILE A 213 -0.34 4.24 -19.49
N ASP A 214 -1.22 4.33 -20.49
CA ASP A 214 -1.70 3.17 -21.23
C ASP A 214 -0.56 2.51 -22.01
N LYS A 215 0.34 3.30 -22.60
CA LYS A 215 1.56 2.78 -23.22
C LYS A 215 2.41 2.00 -22.22
N LEU A 216 2.64 2.54 -21.02
CA LEU A 216 3.40 1.86 -19.95
C LEU A 216 2.82 0.50 -19.58
N ARG A 217 1.49 0.41 -19.39
CA ARG A 217 0.80 -0.85 -19.05
C ARG A 217 1.02 -1.94 -20.12
N ASN A 218 1.15 -1.54 -21.37
CA ASN A 218 1.31 -2.45 -22.51
C ASN A 218 2.79 -2.77 -22.82
N MET A 219 3.75 -2.13 -22.14
CA MET A 219 5.15 -2.49 -22.26
C MET A 219 5.45 -3.80 -21.51
N ASN A 220 6.57 -4.44 -21.81
CA ASN A 220 7.12 -5.42 -20.87
C ASN A 220 7.69 -4.70 -19.64
N TYR A 221 7.82 -5.43 -18.52
CA TYR A 221 8.28 -4.90 -17.24
C TYR A 221 9.60 -4.12 -17.32
N ASP A 222 10.63 -4.63 -18.02
CA ASP A 222 11.94 -3.97 -18.08
C ASP A 222 11.86 -2.63 -18.83
N SER A 223 11.08 -2.57 -19.90
CA SER A 223 10.82 -1.34 -20.65
C SER A 223 10.02 -0.33 -19.82
N ALA A 224 8.93 -0.77 -19.18
CA ALA A 224 8.11 0.10 -18.32
C ALA A 224 8.92 0.69 -17.16
N LYS A 225 9.74 -0.13 -16.50
CA LYS A 225 10.63 0.30 -15.42
C LYS A 225 11.65 1.34 -15.88
N LYS A 226 12.30 1.11 -17.03
CA LYS A 226 13.26 2.07 -17.59
C LYS A 226 12.61 3.41 -17.92
N GLU A 227 11.43 3.39 -18.51
CA GLU A 227 10.66 4.59 -18.83
C GLU A 227 10.27 5.37 -17.56
N LEU A 228 9.79 4.67 -16.53
CA LEU A 228 9.46 5.29 -15.23
C LEU A 228 10.67 5.94 -14.56
N MET A 229 11.85 5.33 -14.66
CA MET A 229 13.09 5.87 -14.07
C MET A 229 13.59 7.15 -14.74
N LEU A 230 13.00 7.57 -15.87
CA LEU A 230 13.25 8.88 -16.48
C LEU A 230 12.51 10.01 -15.75
N LEU A 231 11.54 9.68 -14.88
CA LEU A 231 10.80 10.67 -14.11
C LEU A 231 11.64 11.22 -12.94
N PRO A 232 11.54 12.53 -12.64
CA PRO A 232 12.21 13.14 -11.50
C PRO A 232 11.85 12.47 -10.16
N GLY A 233 12.87 12.04 -9.42
CA GLY A 233 12.68 11.42 -8.11
C GLY A 233 12.26 9.94 -8.14
N VAL A 234 12.20 9.31 -9.32
CA VAL A 234 11.88 7.88 -9.48
C VAL A 234 13.17 7.07 -9.68
N GLY A 235 13.60 6.40 -8.60
CA GLY A 235 14.69 5.41 -8.64
C GLY A 235 14.18 3.97 -8.84
N PRO A 236 15.07 2.96 -8.89
CA PRO A 236 14.72 1.56 -9.16
C PRO A 236 13.60 1.02 -8.27
N LYS A 237 13.67 1.27 -6.96
CA LYS A 237 12.65 0.84 -5.98
C LYS A 237 11.29 1.48 -6.22
N VAL A 238 11.28 2.79 -6.47
CA VAL A 238 10.04 3.54 -6.72
C VAL A 238 9.40 3.05 -8.02
N ALA A 239 10.20 2.87 -9.08
CA ALA A 239 9.73 2.31 -10.34
C ALA A 239 9.14 0.90 -10.17
N ASP A 240 9.79 0.02 -9.41
CA ASP A 240 9.24 -1.32 -9.13
C ASP A 240 7.93 -1.27 -8.35
N CYS A 241 7.79 -0.37 -7.37
CA CYS A 241 6.51 -0.18 -6.66
C CYS A 241 5.39 0.20 -7.64
N ILE A 242 5.68 1.12 -8.57
CA ILE A 242 4.71 1.58 -9.57
C ILE A 242 4.33 0.46 -10.53
N CYS A 243 5.33 -0.25 -11.06
CA CYS A 243 5.16 -1.43 -11.91
C CYS A 243 4.23 -2.47 -11.26
N LEU A 244 4.55 -2.83 -10.01
CA LEU A 244 3.84 -3.86 -9.26
C LEU A 244 2.40 -3.46 -8.88
N MET A 245 2.21 -2.24 -8.38
CA MET A 245 0.97 -1.84 -7.71
C MET A 245 0.00 -1.09 -8.61
N SER A 246 0.41 -0.65 -9.80
CA SER A 246 -0.46 0.12 -10.70
C SER A 246 -0.37 -0.24 -12.18
N LEU A 247 0.74 -0.85 -12.65
CA LEU A 247 0.93 -1.19 -14.08
C LEU A 247 0.79 -2.68 -14.41
N GLU A 248 0.47 -3.52 -13.42
CA GLU A 248 0.22 -4.96 -13.59
C GLU A 248 1.44 -5.84 -13.89
N HIS A 249 2.64 -5.31 -13.71
CA HIS A 249 3.88 -6.10 -13.73
C HIS A 249 4.09 -6.80 -12.38
N LEU A 250 3.35 -7.89 -12.17
CA LEU A 250 3.35 -8.66 -10.92
C LEU A 250 4.69 -9.38 -10.64
N GLU A 251 5.61 -9.39 -11.61
CA GLU A 251 6.99 -9.87 -11.49
C GLU A 251 7.97 -8.82 -10.91
N ALA A 252 7.55 -7.55 -10.80
CA ALA A 252 8.39 -6.47 -10.29
C ALA A 252 8.62 -6.63 -8.78
N VAL A 253 9.89 -6.53 -8.34
CA VAL A 253 10.31 -6.75 -6.95
C VAL A 253 10.97 -5.49 -6.40
N PRO A 254 10.23 -4.63 -5.67
CA PRO A 254 10.81 -3.47 -5.01
C PRO A 254 11.76 -3.90 -3.89
N VAL A 255 13.06 -3.61 -4.04
CA VAL A 255 14.07 -3.97 -3.02
C VAL A 255 14.39 -2.76 -2.16
N ASP A 256 13.90 -2.78 -0.91
CA ASP A 256 14.29 -1.83 0.12
C ASP A 256 15.24 -2.48 1.14
N THR A 257 15.50 -1.79 2.26
CA THR A 257 16.38 -2.32 3.32
C THR A 257 15.82 -3.55 4.02
N HIS A 258 14.49 -3.73 4.09
CA HIS A 258 13.86 -4.91 4.66
C HIS A 258 13.95 -6.09 3.71
N VAL A 259 13.58 -5.90 2.44
CA VAL A 259 13.70 -6.93 1.39
C VAL A 259 15.16 -7.35 1.23
N PHE A 260 16.12 -6.42 1.31
CA PHE A 260 17.54 -6.75 1.35
C PHE A 260 17.91 -7.67 2.53
N GLN A 261 17.41 -7.40 3.74
CA GLN A 261 17.68 -8.23 4.91
C GLN A 261 17.08 -9.63 4.75
N ILE A 262 15.83 -9.72 4.28
CA ILE A 262 15.16 -10.99 3.97
C ILE A 262 16.00 -11.77 2.96
N ALA A 263 16.35 -11.15 1.82
CA ALA A 263 17.14 -11.79 0.77
C ALA A 263 18.50 -12.27 1.29
N ARG A 264 19.24 -11.40 1.98
CA ARG A 264 20.56 -11.68 2.56
C ARG A 264 20.54 -12.83 3.56
N ASP A 265 19.54 -12.87 4.44
CA ASP A 265 19.54 -13.82 5.55
C ASP A 265 19.02 -15.21 5.14
N ASN A 266 18.22 -15.27 4.07
CA ASN A 266 17.46 -16.45 3.71
C ASN A 266 17.82 -17.05 2.33
N TYR A 267 18.23 -16.23 1.36
CA TYR A 267 18.39 -16.65 -0.04
C TYR A 267 19.81 -16.44 -0.57
N LEU A 268 20.45 -15.33 -0.19
CA LEU A 268 21.73 -14.87 -0.74
C LEU A 268 22.71 -14.51 0.41
N PRO A 269 23.20 -15.49 1.18
CA PRO A 269 24.03 -15.25 2.37
C PRO A 269 25.35 -14.54 2.08
N HIS A 270 25.86 -14.63 0.86
CA HIS A 270 27.07 -13.94 0.44
C HIS A 270 26.88 -12.40 0.42
N LEU A 271 25.64 -11.91 0.42
CA LEU A 271 25.35 -10.48 0.49
C LEU A 271 25.66 -9.85 1.85
N LYS A 272 25.96 -10.65 2.89
CA LYS A 272 26.38 -10.16 4.22
C LYS A 272 27.60 -9.23 4.19
N LYS A 273 28.42 -9.31 3.13
CA LYS A 273 29.57 -8.41 2.93
C LYS A 273 29.17 -6.99 2.51
N TYR A 274 27.98 -6.79 1.95
CA TYR A 274 27.51 -5.48 1.52
C TYR A 274 26.76 -4.77 2.64
N LYS A 275 27.09 -3.48 2.85
CA LYS A 275 26.40 -2.61 3.82
C LYS A 275 25.24 -1.85 3.22
N THR A 276 25.21 -1.70 1.90
CA THR A 276 24.22 -0.91 1.15
C THR A 276 23.73 -1.67 -0.08
N VAL A 277 22.53 -1.32 -0.55
CA VAL A 277 21.94 -1.90 -1.75
C VAL A 277 22.46 -1.14 -2.97
N THR A 278 23.50 -1.68 -3.61
CA THR A 278 24.00 -1.18 -4.91
C THR A 278 23.13 -1.71 -6.05
N GLN A 279 23.23 -1.13 -7.26
CA GLN A 279 22.43 -1.59 -8.40
C GLN A 279 22.64 -3.08 -8.74
N PRO A 280 23.86 -3.65 -8.74
CA PRO A 280 24.04 -5.09 -8.95
C PRO A 280 23.35 -5.93 -7.89
N VAL A 281 23.48 -5.56 -6.61
CA VAL A 281 22.83 -6.25 -5.49
C VAL A 281 21.30 -6.16 -5.61
N TYR A 282 20.78 -4.99 -5.97
CA TYR A 282 19.36 -4.76 -6.22
C TYR A 282 18.83 -5.73 -7.30
N ASN A 283 19.54 -5.81 -8.42
CA ASN A 283 19.15 -6.66 -9.55
C ASN A 283 19.21 -8.14 -9.18
N GLU A 284 20.29 -8.58 -8.52
CA GLU A 284 20.47 -9.97 -8.09
C GLU A 284 19.35 -10.43 -7.15
N ILE A 285 18.94 -9.58 -6.20
CA ILE A 285 17.83 -9.89 -5.29
C ILE A 285 16.52 -10.03 -6.08
N GLY A 286 16.24 -9.08 -6.98
CA GLY A 286 15.04 -9.16 -7.82
C GLY A 286 15.02 -10.42 -8.70
N ASP A 287 16.16 -10.77 -9.31
CA ASP A 287 16.31 -11.95 -10.17
C ASP A 287 16.16 -13.25 -9.38
N CYS A 288 16.69 -13.30 -8.15
CA CYS A 288 16.51 -14.41 -7.24
C CYS A 288 15.02 -14.68 -6.98
N PHE A 289 14.27 -13.65 -6.59
CA PHE A 289 12.82 -13.78 -6.37
C PHE A 289 12.04 -14.12 -7.64
N ARG A 290 12.37 -13.51 -8.78
CA ARG A 290 11.76 -13.83 -10.09
C ARG A 290 12.04 -15.27 -10.53
N LYS A 291 13.23 -15.81 -10.25
CA LYS A 291 13.57 -17.21 -10.54
C LYS A 291 12.72 -18.19 -9.73
N ILE A 292 12.39 -17.85 -8.48
CA ILE A 292 11.60 -18.71 -7.58
C ILE A 292 10.11 -18.60 -7.88
N PHE A 293 9.58 -17.37 -7.94
CA PHE A 293 8.14 -17.08 -7.95
C PHE A 293 7.60 -16.64 -9.32
N LYS A 294 8.47 -16.58 -10.34
CA LYS A 294 8.12 -16.33 -11.74
C LYS A 294 7.31 -15.03 -11.92
N LYS A 295 6.22 -15.08 -12.68
CA LYS A 295 5.34 -13.95 -13.03
C LYS A 295 4.74 -13.21 -11.85
N ASN A 296 4.71 -13.81 -10.65
CA ASN A 296 4.10 -13.21 -9.46
C ASN A 296 5.11 -12.95 -8.34
N ALA A 297 6.41 -12.83 -8.66
CA ALA A 297 7.44 -12.59 -7.66
C ALA A 297 7.22 -11.32 -6.83
N GLY A 298 6.68 -10.27 -7.44
CA GLY A 298 6.25 -9.07 -6.76
C GLY A 298 5.18 -9.32 -5.70
N TRP A 299 4.22 -10.20 -6.01
CA TRP A 299 3.18 -10.58 -5.07
C TRP A 299 3.73 -11.46 -3.93
N ALA A 300 4.47 -12.52 -4.27
CA ALA A 300 5.01 -13.47 -3.29
C ALA A 300 5.95 -12.79 -2.29
N HIS A 301 6.91 -11.96 -2.75
CA HIS A 301 7.81 -11.28 -1.83
C HIS A 301 7.10 -10.26 -0.94
N THR A 302 5.96 -9.70 -1.39
CA THR A 302 5.15 -8.78 -0.56
C THR A 302 4.61 -9.50 0.68
N VAL A 303 4.24 -10.78 0.56
CA VAL A 303 3.84 -11.61 1.72
C VAL A 303 5.00 -11.71 2.72
N LEU A 304 6.20 -12.05 2.24
CA LEU A 304 7.42 -12.17 3.07
C LEU A 304 7.79 -10.84 3.73
N PHE A 305 7.70 -9.74 2.98
CA PHE A 305 7.96 -8.39 3.47
C PHE A 305 7.02 -8.03 4.62
N LEU A 306 5.71 -8.25 4.45
CA LEU A 306 4.73 -7.93 5.47
C LEU A 306 4.84 -8.82 6.72
N ASP A 307 5.19 -10.10 6.57
CA ASP A 307 5.48 -11.01 7.70
C ASP A 307 6.70 -10.52 8.52
N ASP A 308 7.69 -9.90 7.87
CA ASP A 308 8.85 -9.34 8.58
C ASP A 308 8.55 -8.01 9.30
N LEU A 309 7.54 -7.25 8.86
CA LEU A 309 7.19 -5.98 9.49
C LEU A 309 6.70 -6.18 10.94
N LYS A 310 7.40 -5.52 11.87
CA LYS A 310 7.14 -5.58 13.32
C LYS A 310 5.67 -5.32 13.72
N ASN A 311 4.96 -4.49 12.97
CA ASN A 311 3.57 -4.13 13.25
C ASN A 311 2.59 -5.28 12.96
N PHE A 312 2.97 -6.24 12.12
CA PHE A 312 2.14 -7.39 11.74
C PHE A 312 2.58 -8.70 12.43
N LYS A 313 3.80 -8.75 12.98
CA LYS A 313 4.27 -9.82 13.88
C LYS A 313 3.38 -10.02 15.13
N GLN A 314 2.53 -9.05 15.49
CA GLN A 314 1.61 -9.18 16.65
C GLN A 314 0.31 -9.94 16.36
N LEU A 315 0.03 -10.32 15.10
CA LEU A 315 -1.09 -11.22 14.79
C LEU A 315 -0.92 -12.60 15.46
N GLU A 316 0.28 -12.91 15.97
CA GLU A 316 0.60 -14.08 16.80
C GLU A 316 -0.24 -14.23 18.08
N LYS A 317 -0.87 -13.16 18.61
CA LYS A 317 -1.42 -13.19 19.99
C LYS A 317 -2.93 -13.38 20.11
N HIS A 318 -3.67 -13.44 19.01
CA HIS A 318 -5.14 -13.50 19.09
C HIS A 318 -5.74 -14.92 19.11
N ASP A 319 -4.97 -15.97 18.79
CA ASP A 319 -5.47 -17.35 18.82
C ASP A 319 -5.18 -18.14 20.11
N ASP A 320 -4.25 -17.68 20.96
CA ASP A 320 -3.80 -18.45 22.14
C ASP A 320 -4.45 -18.04 23.48
N SER A 321 -5.46 -17.16 23.48
CA SER A 321 -6.09 -16.68 24.73
C SER A 321 -7.35 -17.43 25.18
N SER A 322 -7.71 -18.54 24.52
CA SER A 322 -8.92 -19.31 24.88
C SER A 322 -8.69 -20.55 25.75
N ASN A 323 -7.47 -20.88 26.19
CA ASN A 323 -7.26 -21.98 27.15
C ASN A 323 -6.03 -21.78 28.05
N GLY A 324 -6.25 -21.27 29.27
CA GLY A 324 -5.21 -21.26 30.29
C GLY A 324 -5.69 -20.70 31.63
N LYS A 325 -6.00 -21.59 32.58
CA LYS A 325 -6.31 -21.25 33.98
C LYS A 325 -5.21 -20.35 34.59
N PRO A 326 -5.55 -19.42 35.49
CA PRO A 326 -4.59 -18.47 36.05
C PRO A 326 -3.58 -19.16 36.97
N VAL A 327 -2.29 -19.12 36.61
CA VAL A 327 -1.18 -19.53 37.49
C VAL A 327 -0.82 -18.35 38.39
N ALA A 328 -0.81 -18.60 39.69
CA ALA A 328 -0.54 -17.63 40.75
C ALA A 328 0.88 -17.01 40.64
N LYS A 329 0.96 -15.68 40.67
CA LYS A 329 2.23 -14.92 40.72
C LYS A 329 2.92 -15.11 42.08
N ARG A 330 4.09 -15.77 42.09
CA ARG A 330 5.04 -15.71 43.21
C ARG A 330 5.80 -14.38 43.18
N LYS A 331 5.66 -13.58 44.24
CA LYS A 331 6.51 -12.42 44.54
C LYS A 331 7.95 -12.89 44.79
N LYS A 332 8.94 -12.29 44.13
CA LYS A 332 10.34 -12.33 44.58
C LYS A 332 10.69 -10.97 45.20
N LYS A 333 10.97 -11.00 46.52
CA LYS A 333 12.00 -10.17 47.19
C LYS A 333 13.36 -10.55 46.54
N TYR A 334 14.36 -9.73 46.34
CA TYR A 334 14.80 -8.46 46.94
C TYR A 334 15.19 -7.47 45.85
#